data_AF-A0A1V6IYR9-F1
#
_entry.id   AF-A0A1V6IYR9-F1
#
_cell.length_a   1.000
_cell.length_b   1.000
_cell.length_c   1.000
_cell.angle_alpha   90.00
_cell.angle_beta   90.00
_cell.angle_gamma   90.00
#
_symmetry.space_group_name_H-M   'P 1'
#
loop_
_entity.id
_entity.type
_entity.pdbx_description
1 polymer ?
#
loop_
_entity_poly.entity_id
_entity_poly.type
_entity_poly.pdbx_seq_one_letter_code
_entity_poly.pdbx_strand_id
1 'polypeptide(L)'
;MRRVVISLLSCVAALLFFSTAAFADECFKSSKKLNDDAQTIRLKAMDMGWKVGKTASLAAASVISGKSGIYPKDDVEICLREEDDALQIRAQSKSRDARKAKWHKVMAGKIGEK
;
A
#
# COMPACT_ATOMS: atom_id res chain seq x y z
N MET A 1 44.53 -14.70 24.52
CA MET A 1 43.76 -14.75 23.25
C MET A 1 42.58 -15.73 23.28
N ARG A 2 41.83 -15.85 24.39
CA ARG A 2 40.63 -16.74 24.46
C ARG A 2 39.32 -16.01 24.82
N ARG A 3 39.39 -14.74 25.21
CA ARG A 3 38.21 -13.94 25.61
C ARG A 3 37.66 -13.02 24.51
N VAL A 4 38.43 -12.76 23.46
CA VAL A 4 38.02 -11.87 22.35
C VAL A 4 37.10 -12.59 21.36
N VAL A 5 37.24 -13.91 21.22
CA VAL A 5 36.49 -14.70 20.23
C VAL A 5 35.01 -14.88 20.63
N ILE A 6 34.71 -14.91 21.93
CA ILE A 6 33.33 -15.13 22.42
C ILE A 6 32.47 -13.87 22.25
N SER A 7 33.06 -12.67 22.29
CA SER A 7 32.32 -11.41 22.13
C SER A 7 31.90 -11.13 20.68
N LEU A 8 32.56 -11.76 19.70
CA LEU A 8 32.22 -11.60 18.28
C LEU A 8 31.09 -12.53 17.85
N LEU A 9 30.90 -13.69 18.50
CA LEU A 9 29.76 -14.58 18.20
C LEU A 9 28.41 -14.00 18.65
N SER A 10 28.39 -13.17 19.69
CA SER A 10 27.15 -12.54 20.19
C SER A 10 26.68 -11.34 19.34
N CYS A 11 27.55 -10.73 18.53
CA CYS A 11 27.17 -9.59 17.68
C CYS A 11 26.51 -10.00 16.36
N VAL A 12 26.77 -11.22 15.86
CA VAL A 12 26.19 -11.67 14.58
C VAL A 12 24.74 -12.14 14.75
N ALA A 13 24.38 -12.66 15.92
CA ALA A 13 23.01 -13.12 16.19
C ALA A 13 21.98 -11.97 16.33
N ALA A 14 22.42 -10.74 16.67
CA ALA A 14 21.53 -9.59 16.83
C ALA A 14 21.16 -8.91 15.50
N LEU A 15 21.88 -9.17 14.41
CA LEU A 15 21.66 -8.52 13.12
C LEU A 15 20.74 -9.30 12.17
N LEU A 16 20.33 -10.52 12.53
CA LEU A 16 19.47 -11.36 11.68
C LEU A 16 17.96 -11.16 11.90
N PHE A 17 17.55 -10.23 12.77
CA PHE A 17 16.13 -10.02 13.11
C PHE A 17 15.41 -8.90 12.35
N PHE A 18 16.06 -8.22 11.39
CA PHE A 18 15.45 -7.13 10.62
C PHE A 18 15.52 -7.35 9.11
N SER A 19 14.98 -8.48 8.63
CA SER A 19 14.90 -8.72 7.18
C SER A 19 13.58 -9.33 6.74
N THR A 20 12.47 -8.93 7.35
CA THR A 20 11.21 -8.87 6.61
C THR A 20 11.00 -7.42 6.22
N ALA A 21 11.47 -7.05 5.03
CA ALA A 21 10.94 -5.89 4.34
C ALA A 21 9.46 -6.20 4.03
N ALA A 22 8.60 -6.12 5.03
CA ALA A 22 7.18 -5.98 4.80
C ALA A 22 7.04 -4.62 4.14
N PHE A 23 6.84 -4.61 2.81
CA PHE A 23 6.51 -3.39 2.09
C PHE A 23 5.34 -2.74 2.83
N ALA A 24 5.60 -1.58 3.45
CA ALA A 24 4.63 -0.91 4.27
C ALA A 24 3.44 -0.50 3.39
N ASP A 25 2.22 -0.74 3.87
CA ASP A 25 1.01 -0.26 3.21
C ASP A 25 1.08 1.28 3.14
N GLU A 26 1.06 1.85 1.94
CA GLU A 26 0.95 3.30 1.74
C GLU A 26 -0.52 3.69 1.79
N CYS A 27 -0.96 4.22 2.93
CA CYS A 27 -2.34 4.61 3.17
C CYS A 27 -2.55 6.13 3.16
N PHE A 28 -3.67 6.57 2.61
CA PHE A 28 -4.10 7.96 2.62
C PHE A 28 -5.62 8.08 2.68
N LYS A 29 -6.13 9.21 3.18
CA LYS A 29 -7.58 9.45 3.23
C LYS A 29 -8.11 9.79 1.84
N SER A 30 -9.26 9.21 1.50
CA SER A 30 -10.02 9.61 0.32
C SER A 30 -10.49 11.06 0.45
N SER A 31 -10.30 11.83 -0.61
CA SER A 31 -10.86 13.17 -0.80
C SER A 31 -12.36 13.14 -1.11
N LYS A 32 -12.93 11.94 -1.33
CA LYS A 32 -14.30 11.68 -1.83
C LYS A 32 -14.55 12.25 -3.23
N LYS A 33 -13.51 12.70 -3.94
CA LYS A 33 -13.56 13.19 -5.31
C LYS A 33 -12.80 12.22 -6.21
N LEU A 34 -13.50 11.65 -7.19
CA LEU A 34 -12.98 10.58 -8.05
C LEU A 34 -11.63 10.93 -8.70
N ASN A 35 -11.52 12.13 -9.28
CA ASN A 35 -10.31 12.55 -10.00
C ASN A 35 -9.13 12.81 -9.06
N ASP A 36 -9.39 13.43 -7.91
CA ASP A 36 -8.36 13.75 -6.91
C ASP A 36 -7.80 12.46 -6.30
N ASP A 37 -8.67 11.49 -5.98
CA ASP A 37 -8.26 10.18 -5.50
C ASP A 37 -7.48 9.41 -6.57
N ALA A 38 -7.94 9.42 -7.83
CA ALA A 38 -7.22 8.79 -8.94
C ALA A 38 -5.82 9.40 -9.14
N GLN A 39 -5.67 10.72 -9.02
CA GLN A 39 -4.38 11.39 -9.09
C GLN A 39 -3.49 10.99 -7.90
N THR A 40 -4.05 10.96 -6.70
CA THR A 40 -3.31 10.57 -5.49
C THR A 40 -2.83 9.12 -5.56
N ILE A 41 -3.66 8.19 -6.08
CA ILE A 41 -3.26 6.80 -6.34
C ILE A 41 -2.04 6.75 -7.26
N ARG A 42 -2.04 7.53 -8.34
CA ARG A 42 -0.92 7.55 -9.30
C ARG A 42 0.36 8.08 -8.68
N LEU A 43 0.28 9.15 -7.87
CA LEU A 43 1.43 9.74 -7.19
C LEU A 43 2.01 8.76 -6.18
N LYS A 44 1.16 8.19 -5.30
CA LYS A 44 1.60 7.22 -4.30
C LYS A 44 2.16 5.94 -4.92
N ALA A 45 1.53 5.42 -5.97
CA ALA A 45 2.07 4.28 -6.71
C ALA A 45 3.45 4.61 -7.32
N MET A 46 3.62 5.81 -7.87
CA MET A 46 4.89 6.25 -8.43
C MET A 46 5.99 6.35 -7.38
N ASP A 47 5.67 6.87 -6.18
CA ASP A 47 6.59 6.91 -5.04
C ASP A 47 7.01 5.48 -4.61
N MET A 48 6.14 4.50 -4.82
CA MET A 48 6.42 3.07 -4.59
C MET A 48 7.13 2.37 -5.76
N GLY A 49 7.49 3.07 -6.83
CA GLY A 49 8.14 2.48 -8.01
C GLY A 49 7.18 1.83 -9.02
N TRP A 50 5.89 2.15 -8.96
CA TRP A 50 4.84 1.62 -9.84
C TRP A 50 4.23 2.70 -10.73
N LYS A 51 4.04 2.37 -12.01
CA LYS A 51 3.35 3.23 -12.99
C LYS A 51 1.91 2.76 -13.17
N VAL A 52 0.97 3.54 -12.65
CA VAL A 52 -0.48 3.33 -12.85
C VAL A 52 -0.99 4.26 -13.95
N GLY A 53 -1.65 3.69 -14.95
CA GLY A 53 -2.26 4.44 -16.04
C GLY A 53 -3.53 5.20 -15.61
N LYS A 54 -3.91 6.25 -16.36
CA LYS A 54 -5.09 7.09 -16.06
C LYS A 54 -6.38 6.27 -15.89
N THR A 55 -6.63 5.32 -16.80
CA THR A 55 -7.83 4.47 -16.75
C THR A 55 -7.82 3.56 -15.53
N ALA A 56 -6.69 2.93 -15.23
CA ALA A 56 -6.55 2.05 -14.08
C ALA A 56 -6.73 2.81 -12.75
N SER A 57 -6.16 4.01 -12.63
CA SER A 57 -6.34 4.84 -11.44
C SER A 57 -7.79 5.31 -11.26
N LEU A 58 -8.49 5.65 -12.36
CA LEU A 58 -9.90 6.02 -12.30
C LEU A 58 -10.77 4.82 -11.92
N ALA A 59 -10.52 3.64 -12.47
CA ALA A 59 -11.23 2.42 -12.11
C ALA A 59 -11.04 2.10 -10.61
N ALA A 60 -9.81 2.21 -10.11
CA ALA A 60 -9.50 2.03 -8.68
C ALA A 60 -10.24 3.07 -7.81
N ALA A 61 -10.19 4.35 -8.20
CA ALA A 61 -10.88 5.43 -7.51
C ALA A 61 -12.42 5.28 -7.54
N SER A 62 -13.00 4.71 -8.60
CA SER A 62 -14.44 4.47 -8.68
C SER A 62 -14.91 3.45 -7.65
N VAL A 63 -14.13 2.39 -7.43
CA VAL A 63 -14.41 1.39 -6.37
C VAL A 63 -14.39 2.06 -5.00
N ILE A 64 -13.44 2.97 -4.78
CA ILE A 64 -13.32 3.76 -3.55
C ILE A 64 -14.51 4.72 -3.38
N SER A 65 -14.88 5.44 -4.44
CA SER A 65 -16.01 6.38 -4.45
C SER A 65 -17.32 5.66 -4.12
N GLY A 66 -17.52 4.43 -4.62
CA GLY A 66 -18.66 3.60 -4.25
C GLY A 66 -18.74 3.36 -2.74
N LYS A 67 -17.60 3.11 -2.09
CA LYS A 67 -17.54 2.94 -0.63
C LYS A 67 -17.82 4.24 0.12
N SER A 68 -17.32 5.37 -0.39
CA SER A 68 -17.62 6.70 0.16
C SER A 68 -19.09 7.07 0.03
N GLY A 69 -19.79 6.57 -0.99
CA GLY A 69 -21.24 6.72 -1.13
C GLY A 69 -22.03 5.93 -0.10
N ILE A 70 -21.57 4.73 0.27
CA ILE A 70 -22.19 3.90 1.32
C ILE A 70 -21.92 4.49 2.72
N TYR A 71 -20.71 5.02 2.94
CA TYR A 71 -20.26 5.58 4.22
C TYR A 71 -19.91 7.07 4.11
N PRO A 72 -20.88 7.96 3.82
CA PRO A 72 -20.58 9.37 3.52
C PRO A 72 -20.08 10.15 4.74
N LYS A 73 -20.42 9.72 5.96
CA LYS A 73 -20.05 10.38 7.23
C LYS A 73 -18.72 9.89 7.79
N ASP A 74 -18.20 8.77 7.29
CA ASP A 74 -16.96 8.18 7.77
C ASP A 74 -15.79 8.54 6.87
N ASP A 75 -14.59 8.48 7.44
CA ASP A 75 -13.35 8.52 6.67
C ASP A 75 -13.16 7.17 5.95
N VAL A 76 -12.94 7.24 4.65
CA VAL A 76 -12.50 6.11 3.83
C VAL A 76 -11.01 6.25 3.60
N GLU A 77 -10.24 5.27 4.06
CA GLU A 77 -8.81 5.17 3.86
C GLU A 77 -8.51 4.26 2.65
N ILE A 78 -7.63 4.73 1.80
CA ILE A 78 -7.16 4.03 0.61
C ILE A 78 -5.74 3.58 0.92
N CYS A 79 -5.47 2.28 0.83
CA CYS A 79 -4.14 1.73 1.02
C CYS A 79 -3.65 1.07 -0.25
N LEU A 80 -2.37 1.26 -0.55
CA LEU A 80 -1.63 0.61 -1.62
C LEU A 80 -0.57 -0.30 -1.00
N ARG A 81 -0.34 -1.45 -1.60
CA ARG A 81 0.76 -2.34 -1.20
C ARG A 81 1.35 -3.03 -2.40
N GLU A 82 2.63 -3.34 -2.31
CA GLU A 82 3.29 -4.30 -3.18
C GLU A 82 3.15 -5.68 -2.55
N GLU A 83 2.60 -6.64 -3.30
CA GLU A 83 2.56 -8.04 -2.92
C GLU A 83 2.89 -8.86 -4.15
N ASP A 84 3.98 -9.64 -4.04
CA ASP A 84 4.65 -10.31 -5.15
C ASP A 84 5.00 -9.30 -6.26
N ASP A 85 4.61 -9.60 -7.50
CA ASP A 85 4.83 -8.74 -8.68
C ASP A 85 3.58 -7.91 -9.03
N ALA A 86 2.78 -7.53 -8.03
CA ALA A 86 1.57 -6.75 -8.25
C ALA A 86 1.39 -5.60 -7.26
N LEU A 87 0.97 -4.46 -7.79
CA LEU A 87 0.39 -3.39 -6.98
C LEU A 87 -1.04 -3.75 -6.63
N GLN A 88 -1.36 -3.70 -5.34
CA GLN A 88 -2.71 -3.93 -4.84
C GLN A 88 -3.25 -2.69 -4.12
N ILE A 89 -4.57 -2.55 -4.15
CA ILE A 89 -5.29 -1.46 -3.51
C ILE A 89 -6.44 -1.98 -2.66
N ARG A 90 -6.71 -1.29 -1.54
CA ARG A 90 -7.86 -1.55 -0.67
C ARG A 90 -8.47 -0.23 -0.21
N ALA A 91 -9.80 -0.17 -0.17
CA ALA A 91 -10.56 0.94 0.41
C ALA A 91 -11.24 0.50 1.72
N GLN A 92 -10.80 1.00 2.87
CA GLN A 92 -11.34 0.68 4.19
C GLN A 92 -12.13 1.86 4.76
N SER A 93 -13.33 1.62 5.29
CA SER A 93 -14.05 2.63 6.08
C SER A 93 -13.82 2.30 7.56
N LYS A 94 -13.78 3.31 8.41
CA LYS A 94 -13.71 3.13 9.88
C LYS A 94 -15.07 2.81 10.52
N SER A 95 -16.16 2.81 9.75
CA SER A 95 -17.48 2.47 10.28
C SER A 95 -17.50 1.07 10.91
N ARG A 96 -18.26 0.91 11.99
CA ARG A 96 -18.33 -0.34 12.77
C ARG A 96 -18.94 -1.51 11.99
N ASP A 97 -19.83 -1.21 11.04
CA ASP A 97 -20.45 -2.19 10.14
C ASP A 97 -19.62 -2.42 8.86
N ALA A 98 -18.60 -1.58 8.60
CA ALA A 98 -17.71 -1.76 7.47
C ALA A 98 -16.83 -3.00 7.69
N ARG A 99 -17.20 -4.11 7.07
CA ARG A 99 -16.36 -5.32 7.02
C ARG A 99 -14.96 -5.00 6.49
N LYS A 100 -13.97 -5.84 6.82
CA LYS A 100 -12.62 -5.75 6.25
C LYS A 100 -12.70 -5.82 4.72
N ALA A 101 -12.23 -4.78 4.07
CA ALA A 101 -12.19 -4.72 2.62
C ALA A 101 -11.14 -5.68 2.07
N LYS A 102 -11.45 -6.28 0.92
CA LYS A 102 -10.51 -7.13 0.19
C LYS A 102 -9.50 -6.25 -0.54
N TRP A 103 -8.31 -6.81 -0.75
CA TRP A 103 -7.31 -6.24 -1.65
C TRP A 103 -7.67 -6.56 -3.09
N HIS A 104 -7.39 -5.62 -3.98
CA HIS A 104 -7.65 -5.73 -5.41
C HIS A 104 -6.38 -5.40 -6.19
N LYS A 105 -6.04 -6.22 -7.19
CA LYS A 105 -4.92 -5.91 -8.09
C LYS A 105 -5.25 -4.69 -8.94
N VAL A 106 -4.29 -3.79 -9.06
CA VAL A 106 -4.34 -2.63 -9.95
C VAL A 106 -3.52 -2.93 -11.18
N MET A 107 -4.04 -2.61 -12.36
CA MET A 107 -3.25 -2.66 -13.59
C MET A 107 -2.15 -1.58 -13.51
N ALA A 108 -0.92 -2.02 -13.27
CA ALA A 108 0.26 -1.19 -13.11
C ALA A 108 1.48 -1.93 -13.68
N GLY A 109 2.50 -1.18 -14.10
CA GLY A 109 3.81 -1.75 -14.45
C GLY A 109 4.88 -1.22 -13.50
N LYS A 110 5.90 -2.02 -13.19
CA LYS A 110 7.07 -1.52 -12.46
C LYS A 110 7.81 -0.47 -13.28
N ILE A 111 8.27 0.58 -12.62
CA ILE A 111 9.09 1.60 -13.25
C ILE A 111 10.49 1.01 -13.46
N GLY A 112 10.96 1.00 -14.71
CA GLY A 112 12.29 0.50 -15.07
C GLY A 112 12.29 -0.92 -15.66
N GLU A 113 11.18 -1.65 -15.55
CA GLU A 113 10.94 -2.86 -16.33
C GLU A 113 10.40 -2.46 -17.71
N LYS A 114 11.08 -2.93 -18.78
CA LYS A 114 10.71 -2.68 -20.17
C LYS A 114 9.90 -3.83 -20.73
#